data_AF-A0A0R3QE79-F1
#
_entry.id   AF-A0A0R3QE79-F1
#
_cell.length_a   1.000
_cell.length_b   1.000
_cell.length_c   1.000
_cell.angle_alpha   90.00
_cell.angle_beta   90.00
_cell.angle_gamma   90.00
#
_symmetry.space_group_name_H-M   'P 1'
#
loop_
_entity.id
_entity.type
_entity.pdbx_description
1 polymer ?
#
loop_
_entity_poly.entity_id
_entity_poly.type
_entity_poly.pdbx_seq_one_letter_code
_entity_poly.pdbx_strand_id
1 'polypeptide(L)'
;MAEQASSDKIFTIDGLIRLGHYTIFLCITTEFLVLSQLGNMFYMVYAGAAPTIKSCGAYKFNSSMSSSDICKQIYTLDGNETCQPELEYDFKSMNVEV
;
A
#
# COMPACT_ATOMS: atom_id res chain seq x y z
N MET A 1 -25.42 11.60 -2.86
CA MET A 1 -26.56 12.39 -3.36
C MET A 1 -26.09 13.17 -4.57
N ALA A 2 -26.38 12.67 -5.77
CA ALA A 2 -26.31 13.43 -7.01
C ALA A 2 -27.54 13.03 -7.82
N GLU A 3 -28.55 13.88 -7.72
CA GLU A 3 -29.81 13.80 -8.42
C GLU A 3 -29.59 14.30 -9.86
N GLN A 4 -29.96 13.50 -10.85
CA GLN A 4 -30.21 13.99 -12.21
C GLN A 4 -31.50 13.33 -12.69
N ALA A 5 -32.58 14.06 -12.47
CA ALA A 5 -33.89 13.81 -13.03
C ALA A 5 -33.81 13.72 -14.56
N SER A 6 -34.40 12.64 -15.10
CA SER A 6 -34.70 12.49 -16.52
C SER A 6 -35.71 13.56 -16.93
N SER A 7 -35.32 14.46 -17.85
CA SER A 7 -36.22 15.45 -18.46
C SER A 7 -36.21 15.23 -19.97
N ASP A 8 -37.37 14.90 -20.51
CA ASP A 8 -37.66 14.74 -21.93
C ASP A 8 -37.28 16.03 -22.70
N LYS A 9 -36.10 16.02 -23.33
CA LYS A 9 -35.62 17.09 -24.22
C LYS A 9 -35.04 16.43 -25.46
N ILE A 10 -35.47 16.89 -26.64
CA ILE A 10 -34.90 16.51 -27.94
C ILE A 10 -33.38 16.73 -27.88
N PHE A 11 -32.64 15.63 -27.90
CA PHE A 11 -31.20 15.64 -27.70
C PHE A 11 -30.50 16.05 -29.00
N THR A 12 -30.20 17.34 -29.13
CA THR A 12 -29.47 17.87 -30.30
C THR A 12 -28.00 17.41 -30.24
N ILE A 13 -27.41 17.03 -31.38
CA ILE A 13 -26.04 16.46 -31.46
C ILE A 13 -24.98 17.42 -30.91
N ASP A 14 -25.20 18.72 -31.07
CA ASP A 14 -24.37 19.79 -30.47
C ASP A 14 -24.34 19.73 -28.94
N GLY A 15 -25.47 19.34 -28.32
CA GLY A 15 -25.58 19.11 -26.89
C GLY A 15 -24.79 17.89 -26.42
N LEU A 16 -24.73 16.81 -27.22
CA LEU A 16 -23.92 15.61 -26.93
C LEU A 16 -22.43 15.93 -26.97
N ILE A 17 -21.99 16.67 -27.99
CA ILE A 17 -20.59 17.04 -28.17
C ILE A 17 -20.13 17.94 -27.02
N ARG A 18 -20.98 18.89 -26.61
CA ARG A 18 -20.70 19.76 -25.47
C ARG A 18 -20.68 18.97 -24.16
N LEU A 19 -21.61 18.04 -23.95
CA LEU A 19 -21.60 17.15 -22.78
C LEU A 19 -20.33 16.29 -22.75
N GLY A 20 -19.94 15.71 -23.89
CA GLY A 20 -18.76 14.85 -24.01
C GLY A 20 -17.45 15.53 -23.62
N HIS A 21 -17.26 16.80 -23.98
CA HIS A 21 -16.07 17.56 -23.59
C HIS A 21 -15.96 17.76 -22.07
N TYR A 22 -17.07 18.10 -21.42
CA TYR A 22 -17.12 18.24 -19.95
C TYR A 22 -17.01 16.87 -19.26
N THR A 23 -17.59 15.82 -19.84
CA THR A 23 -17.49 14.45 -19.32
C THR A 23 -16.04 13.94 -19.34
N ILE A 24 -15.25 14.23 -20.38
CA ILE A 24 -13.83 13.85 -20.44
C ILE A 24 -13.05 14.49 -19.29
N PHE A 25 -13.24 15.79 -19.04
CA PHE A 25 -12.57 16.48 -17.94
C PHE A 25 -12.96 15.89 -16.57
N LEU A 26 -14.24 15.54 -16.38
CA LEU A 26 -14.71 14.85 -15.19
C LEU A 26 -14.12 13.46 -15.03
N CYS A 27 -14.01 12.68 -16.12
CA CYS A 27 -13.37 11.37 -16.11
C CYS A 27 -11.91 11.48 -15.69
N ILE A 28 -11.14 12.38 -16.31
CA ILE A 28 -9.72 12.60 -15.97
C ILE A 28 -9.58 12.99 -14.49
N THR A 29 -10.39 13.95 -14.02
CA THR A 29 -10.35 14.37 -12.61
C THR A 29 -10.68 13.22 -11.67
N THR A 30 -11.66 12.38 -12.03
CA THR A 30 -12.03 11.20 -11.25
C THR A 30 -10.92 10.16 -11.22
N GLU A 31 -10.25 9.92 -12.35
CA GLU A 31 -9.08 9.03 -12.41
C GLU A 31 -7.96 9.51 -11.49
N PHE A 32 -7.64 10.81 -11.48
CA PHE A 32 -6.65 11.37 -10.56
C PHE A 32 -7.03 11.18 -9.09
N LEU A 33 -8.30 11.38 -8.73
CA LEU A 33 -8.79 11.16 -7.37
C LEU A 33 -8.68 9.69 -6.95
N VAL A 34 -9.01 8.75 -7.86
CA VAL A 34 -8.88 7.31 -7.61
C VAL A 34 -7.41 6.91 -7.49
N LEU A 35 -6.52 7.41 -8.35
CA LEU A 35 -5.08 7.15 -8.27
C LEU A 35 -4.50 7.59 -6.92
N SER A 36 -4.89 8.75 -6.41
CA SER A 36 -4.44 9.23 -5.10
C SER A 36 -4.93 8.34 -3.96
N GLN A 37 -6.18 7.88 -3.99
CA GLN A 37 -6.70 6.96 -2.97
C GLN A 37 -6.01 5.59 -3.01
N LEU A 38 -5.80 5.05 -4.21
CA LEU A 38 -5.10 3.77 -4.38
C LEU A 38 -3.65 3.85 -3.89
N GLY A 39 -2.95 4.96 -4.12
CA GLY A 39 -1.58 5.16 -3.63
C GLY A 39 -1.47 5.00 -2.11
N ASN A 40 -2.40 5.57 -1.36
CA ASN A 40 -2.44 5.42 0.10
C ASN A 40 -2.71 3.97 0.54
N MET A 41 -3.59 3.27 -0.17
CA MET A 41 -3.86 1.85 0.09
C MET A 41 -2.64 0.97 -0.22
N PHE A 42 -1.97 1.21 -1.35
CA PHE A 42 -0.75 0.49 -1.72
C PHE A 42 0.36 0.70 -0.69
N TYR A 43 0.57 1.94 -0.24
CA TYR A 43 1.54 2.24 0.81
C TYR A 43 1.26 1.44 2.08
N MET A 44 0.00 1.37 2.53
CA MET A 44 -0.40 0.56 3.69
C MET A 44 -0.15 -0.95 3.50
N VAL A 45 -0.38 -1.48 2.30
CA VAL A 45 -0.12 -2.90 1.99
C VAL A 45 1.38 -3.21 2.08
N TYR A 46 2.23 -2.36 1.52
CA TYR A 46 3.69 -2.56 1.59
C TYR A 46 4.25 -2.33 3.01
N ALA A 47 3.68 -1.39 3.76
CA ALA A 47 3.98 -1.18 5.17
C ALA A 47 3.64 -2.38 6.07
N GLY A 48 2.71 -3.25 5.65
CA GLY A 48 2.35 -4.48 6.34
C GLY A 48 3.15 -5.72 5.91
N ALA A 49 4.09 -5.58 4.97
CA ALA A 49 4.94 -6.68 4.56
C ALA A 49 5.87 -7.12 5.71
N ALA A 50 6.16 -8.42 5.79
CA ALA A 50 7.00 -8.97 6.85
C ALA A 50 8.42 -8.37 6.78
N PRO A 51 8.96 -7.82 7.89
CA PRO A 51 10.31 -7.28 7.92
C PRO A 51 11.38 -8.36 7.76
N THR A 52 12.57 -7.93 7.37
CA THR A 52 13.76 -8.77 7.40
C THR A 52 14.40 -8.73 8.78
N ILE A 53 14.83 -9.89 9.30
CA ILE A 53 15.46 -9.99 10.62
C ILE A 53 16.97 -9.94 10.42
N LYS A 54 17.64 -8.89 10.92
CA LYS A 54 19.09 -8.69 10.72
C LYS A 54 19.92 -9.30 11.84
N SER A 55 19.44 -9.23 13.07
CA SER A 55 20.18 -9.71 14.23
C SER A 55 19.22 -10.23 15.30
N CYS A 56 19.79 -11.00 16.23
CA CYS A 56 19.17 -11.49 17.45
C CYS A 56 20.21 -11.25 18.55
N GLY A 57 20.09 -10.12 19.27
CA GLY A 57 21.08 -9.68 20.26
C GLY A 57 22.51 -9.59 19.68
N ALA A 58 23.41 -10.45 20.16
CA ALA A 58 24.80 -10.50 19.71
C ALA A 58 25.03 -11.28 18.40
N TYR A 59 24.03 -12.03 17.92
CA TYR A 59 24.14 -12.85 16.71
C TYR A 59 23.60 -12.09 15.49
N LYS A 60 24.45 -11.85 14.49
CA LYS A 60 24.06 -11.22 13.22
C LYS A 60 23.81 -12.28 12.15
N PHE A 61 22.64 -12.24 11.54
CA PHE A 61 22.30 -13.13 10.43
C PHE A 61 22.95 -12.63 9.14
N ASN A 62 23.43 -13.56 8.31
CA ASN A 62 23.99 -13.21 7.01
C ASN A 62 22.86 -12.83 6.03
N SER A 63 23.07 -11.77 5.24
CA SER A 63 22.07 -11.24 4.29
C SER A 63 21.76 -12.19 3.12
N SER A 64 22.51 -13.28 2.95
CA SER A 64 22.25 -14.31 1.93
C SER A 64 21.38 -15.48 2.40
N MET A 65 21.01 -15.55 3.69
CA MET A 65 20.15 -16.62 4.22
C MET A 65 18.68 -16.36 3.94
N SER A 66 17.91 -17.43 3.67
CA SER A 66 16.47 -17.32 3.44
C SER A 66 15.74 -16.97 4.74
N SER A 67 14.61 -16.27 4.63
CA SER A 67 13.77 -15.87 5.78
C SER A 67 13.32 -17.07 6.61
N SER A 68 13.18 -18.25 5.99
CA SER A 68 12.79 -19.49 6.66
C SER A 68 13.92 -20.09 7.51
N ASP A 69 15.17 -19.97 7.06
CA ASP A 69 16.34 -20.46 7.80
C ASP A 69 16.67 -19.54 8.98
N ILE A 70 16.46 -18.23 8.81
CA ILE A 70 16.59 -17.25 9.89
C ILE A 70 15.56 -17.52 10.99
N CYS A 71 14.30 -17.76 10.62
CA CYS A 71 13.24 -18.08 11.58
C CYS A 71 13.56 -19.35 12.38
N LYS A 72 14.05 -20.42 11.71
CA LYS A 72 14.49 -21.65 12.39
C LYS A 72 15.63 -21.39 13.38
N GLN A 73 16.62 -20.57 13.01
CA GLN A 73 17.72 -20.24 13.90
C GLN A 73 17.25 -19.44 15.12
N ILE A 74 16.30 -18.52 14.95
CA ILE A 74 15.71 -17.78 16.08
C ILE A 74 15.01 -18.73 17.03
N TYR A 75 14.20 -19.68 16.54
CA TYR A 75 13.58 -20.69 17.40
C TYR A 75 14.60 -21.53 18.19
N THR A 76 15.78 -21.79 17.62
CA THR A 76 16.86 -22.48 18.36
C THR A 76 17.60 -21.57 19.36
N LEU A 77 17.60 -20.25 19.13
CA LEU A 77 18.25 -19.25 19.96
C LEU A 77 17.34 -18.73 21.09
N ASP A 78 16.02 -18.82 20.93
CA ASP A 78 14.99 -18.38 21.89
C ASP A 78 15.06 -19.13 23.24
N GLY A 79 15.70 -20.31 23.25
CA GLY A 79 16.04 -21.04 24.49
C GLY A 79 17.12 -20.34 25.35
N ASN A 80 17.73 -19.25 24.86
CA ASN A 80 18.68 -18.41 25.56
C ASN A 80 18.06 -17.00 25.63
N GLU A 81 17.78 -16.50 26.84
CA GLU A 81 16.93 -15.33 27.14
C GLU A 81 17.40 -13.97 26.55
N THR A 82 18.37 -13.97 25.64
CA THR A 82 19.05 -12.80 25.07
C THR A 82 18.70 -12.50 23.61
N CYS A 83 17.76 -13.25 23.01
CA CYS A 83 17.35 -13.00 21.63
C CYS A 83 16.35 -11.84 21.53
N GLN A 84 16.85 -10.61 21.45
CA GLN A 84 16.04 -9.47 20.98
C GLN A 84 16.25 -9.32 19.46
N PRO A 85 15.23 -9.62 18.63
CA PRO A 85 15.36 -9.51 17.19
C PRO A 85 15.38 -8.04 16.75
N GLU A 86 16.44 -7.64 16.04
CA GLU A 86 16.44 -6.35 15.33
C GLU A 86 15.86 -6.54 13.92
N LEU A 87 14.78 -5.82 13.67
CA LEU A 87 13.99 -5.89 12.45
C LEU A 87 14.36 -4.71 11.54
N GLU A 88 14.66 -5.01 10.28
CA GLU A 88 14.82 -4.01 9.23
C GLU A 88 13.62 -4.07 8.28
N TYR A 89 12.91 -2.95 8.21
CA TYR A 89 11.73 -2.77 7.36
C TYR A 89 12.13 -1.99 6.11
N ASP A 90 11.78 -2.51 4.93
CA ASP A 90 11.94 -1.78 3.66
C ASP A 90 11.02 -0.56 3.57
N PHE A 91 9.85 -0.65 4.21
CA PHE A 91 8.91 0.45 4.36
C PHE A 91 8.50 0.55 5.83
N LYS A 92 8.92 1.65 6.48
CA LYS A 92 8.47 1.96 7.84
C LYS A 92 7.02 2.41 7.78
N SER A 93 6.13 1.69 8.44
CA SER A 93 4.75 2.10 8.62
C SER A 93 4.65 3.11 9.76
N MET A 94 3.53 3.85 9.84
CA MET A 94 3.23 4.71 11.01
C MET A 94 3.15 3.92 12.33
N ASN A 95 2.98 2.60 12.27
CA ASN A 95 2.91 1.70 13.42
C ASN A 95 4.29 1.18 13.85
N VAL A 96 5.36 1.46 13.11
CA VAL A 96 6.74 1.20 13.53
C VAL A 96 7.28 2.52 14.08
N GLU A 97 7.06 2.71 15.38
CA GLU A 97 7.54 3.87 16.12
C GLU A 97 9.07 3.80 16.23
N VAL A 98 9.74 4.92 15.93
CA VAL A 98 11.17 5.11 16.24
C VAL A 98 11.36 5.51 17.69
#